data_AF-A0A2D4L5J1-F1
#
_entry.id   AF-A0A2D4L5J1-F1
#
_cell.length_a   1.000
_cell.length_b   1.000
_cell.length_c   1.000
_cell.angle_alpha   90.00
_cell.angle_beta   90.00
_cell.angle_gamma   90.00
#
_symmetry.space_group_name_H-M   'P 1'
#
loop_
_entity.id
_entity.type
_entity.pdbx_description
1 polymer ?
#
loop_
_entity_poly.entity_id
_entity_poly.type
_entity_poly.pdbx_seq_one_letter_code
_entity_poly.pdbx_strand_id
1 'polypeptide(L)'
;MQNMVWSYCKRISPEWKAQLEQKVVASEIFKGKKDNYPQSVPRLFLNTRLGNEEINAKILQVLGNEALKYAVPVIKYDRRGYKARARQLLLTQNAAVLVEEAKVKQQ
;
A
#
# COMPACT_ATOMS: atom_id res chain seq x y z
N MET A 1 -18.74 26.75 -26.90
CA MET A 1 -18.79 26.00 -25.63
C MET A 1 -17.69 24.96 -25.64
N GLN A 2 -16.62 25.17 -24.86
CA GLN A 2 -15.60 24.14 -24.69
C GLN A 2 -16.20 22.99 -23.87
N ASN A 3 -16.12 21.77 -24.40
CA ASN A 3 -16.66 20.60 -23.72
C ASN A 3 -15.84 20.32 -22.46
N MET A 4 -16.40 20.64 -21.29
CA MET A 4 -15.71 20.53 -19.99
C MET A 4 -15.26 19.10 -19.68
N VAL A 5 -16.05 18.09 -20.10
CA VAL A 5 -15.70 16.68 -19.91
C VAL A 5 -14.45 16.34 -20.71
N TRP A 6 -14.41 16.76 -21.96
CA TRP A 6 -13.25 16.52 -22.82
C TRP A 6 -11.99 17.21 -22.31
N SER A 7 -12.12 18.47 -21.87
CA SER A 7 -11.03 19.22 -21.26
C SER A 7 -10.51 18.55 -20.00
N TYR A 8 -11.39 18.04 -19.12
CA TYR A 8 -11.00 17.31 -17.93
C TYR A 8 -10.24 16.02 -18.27
N CYS A 9 -10.84 15.16 -19.12
CA CYS A 9 -10.26 13.87 -19.48
C CYS A 9 -8.91 13.99 -20.20
N LYS A 10 -8.68 15.07 -20.98
CA LYS A 10 -7.40 15.30 -21.67
C LYS A 10 -6.33 15.96 -20.80
N ARG A 11 -6.71 16.75 -19.80
CA ARG A 11 -5.75 17.52 -18.98
C ARG A 11 -5.24 16.75 -17.77
N ILE A 12 -5.94 15.72 -17.32
CA ILE A 12 -5.52 14.93 -16.16
C ILE A 12 -4.27 14.11 -16.47
N SER A 13 -3.30 14.10 -15.56
CA SER A 13 -2.12 13.26 -15.70
C SER A 13 -2.46 11.78 -15.43
N PRO A 14 -1.73 10.82 -16.03
CA PRO A 14 -1.96 9.40 -15.77
C PRO A 14 -1.83 9.02 -14.29
N GLU A 15 -0.88 9.63 -13.57
CA GLU A 15 -0.64 9.39 -12.14
C GLU A 15 -1.83 9.89 -11.32
N TRP A 16 -2.34 11.08 -11.64
CA TRP A 16 -3.49 11.64 -10.94
C TRP A 16 -4.77 10.86 -11.23
N LYS A 17 -4.92 10.38 -12.47
CA LYS A 17 -6.02 9.49 -12.84
C LYS A 17 -6.00 8.20 -12.02
N ALA A 18 -4.85 7.51 -11.94
CA ALA A 18 -4.72 6.30 -11.13
C ALA A 18 -5.00 6.57 -9.64
N GLN A 19 -4.51 7.69 -9.11
CA GLN A 19 -4.76 8.10 -7.73
C GLN A 19 -6.25 8.34 -7.43
N LEU A 20 -6.98 8.98 -8.35
CA LEU A 20 -8.42 9.21 -8.22
C LEU A 20 -9.22 7.92 -8.37
N GLU A 21 -8.87 7.06 -9.33
CA GLU A 21 -9.51 5.74 -9.51
C GLU A 21 -9.41 4.89 -8.25
N GLN A 22 -8.22 4.80 -7.63
CA GLN A 22 -8.04 4.11 -6.35
C GLN A 22 -8.89 4.73 -5.23
N LYS A 23 -9.04 6.06 -5.21
CA LYS A 23 -9.84 6.78 -4.20
C LYS A 23 -11.34 6.54 -4.37
N VAL A 24 -11.82 6.43 -5.62
CA VAL A 24 -13.22 6.07 -5.92
C VAL A 24 -13.52 4.66 -5.39
N VAL A 25 -12.68 3.67 -5.71
CA VAL A 25 -12.82 2.30 -5.19
C VAL A 25 -12.81 2.28 -3.65
N ALA A 26 -11.90 3.03 -3.02
CA ALA A 26 -11.87 3.14 -1.56
C ALA A 26 -13.16 3.78 -0.99
N SER A 27 -13.75 4.76 -1.68
CA SER A 27 -15.03 5.36 -1.30
C SER A 27 -16.16 4.34 -1.34
N GLU A 28 -16.24 3.52 -2.38
CA GLU A 28 -17.29 2.50 -2.52
C GLU A 28 -17.21 1.45 -1.40
N ILE A 29 -15.98 1.10 -1.00
CA ILE A 29 -15.73 0.13 0.07
C ILE A 29 -16.05 0.72 1.45
N PHE A 30 -15.62 1.96 1.75
CA PHE A 30 -15.60 2.46 3.14
C PHE A 30 -16.56 3.61 3.46
N LYS A 31 -17.03 4.39 2.48
CA LYS A 31 -17.89 5.55 2.74
C LYS A 31 -19.19 5.11 3.42
N GLY A 32 -19.46 5.67 4.59
CA GLY A 32 -20.63 5.33 5.42
C GLY A 32 -20.54 3.98 6.15
N LYS A 33 -19.49 3.18 5.93
CA LYS A 33 -19.26 1.89 6.60
C LYS A 33 -18.14 1.94 7.64
N LYS A 34 -17.31 2.99 7.60
CA LYS A 34 -16.16 3.14 8.50
C LYS A 34 -15.98 4.60 8.93
N ASP A 35 -16.04 4.85 10.23
CA ASP A 35 -16.04 6.21 10.82
C ASP A 35 -14.77 7.01 10.53
N ASN A 36 -13.62 6.35 10.38
CA ASN A 36 -12.35 7.03 10.11
C ASN A 36 -12.11 7.29 8.61
N TYR A 37 -13.00 6.85 7.71
CA TYR A 37 -12.83 7.05 6.27
C TYR A 37 -12.76 8.53 5.86
N PRO A 38 -13.60 9.46 6.36
CA PRO A 38 -13.53 10.87 5.98
C PRO A 38 -12.15 11.50 6.23
N GLN A 39 -11.47 11.10 7.30
CA GLN A 39 -10.12 11.57 7.64
C GLN A 39 -9.05 11.06 6.65
N SER A 40 -9.31 9.95 5.96
CA SER A 40 -8.39 9.37 4.98
C SER A 40 -8.47 10.04 3.60
N VAL A 41 -9.58 10.72 3.28
CA VAL A 41 -9.82 11.33 1.96
C VAL A 41 -8.71 12.30 1.52
N PRO A 42 -8.29 13.29 2.33
CA PRO A 42 -7.26 14.26 1.92
C PRO A 42 -5.84 13.65 1.83
N ARG A 43 -5.60 12.47 2.41
CA ARG A 43 -4.27 11.82 2.38
C ARG A 43 -4.10 10.98 1.12
N LEU A 44 -3.15 11.33 0.26
CA LEU A 44 -2.89 10.58 -0.97
C LEU A 44 -2.41 9.15 -0.70
N PHE A 45 -2.63 8.26 -1.67
CA PHE A 45 -2.00 6.94 -1.65
C PHE A 45 -0.56 7.06 -2.12
N LEU A 46 0.29 6.17 -1.60
CA LEU A 46 1.71 6.12 -1.91
C LEU A 46 2.00 4.78 -2.59
N ASN A 47 3.02 4.77 -3.46
CA ASN A 47 3.43 3.56 -4.17
C ASN A 47 4.02 2.50 -3.23
N THR A 48 4.76 2.90 -2.20
CA THR A 48 5.23 2.03 -1.12
C THR A 48 5.43 2.85 0.15
N ARG A 49 5.29 2.22 1.32
CA ARG A 49 5.60 2.83 2.63
C ARG A 49 6.88 2.30 3.25
N LEU A 50 7.52 1.32 2.61
CA LEU A 50 8.85 0.81 2.95
C LEU A 50 9.80 1.10 1.79
N GLY A 51 10.98 1.63 2.10
CA GLY A 51 12.07 1.72 1.14
C GLY A 51 12.65 0.34 0.80
N ASN A 52 13.24 0.19 -0.38
CA ASN A 52 13.92 -1.06 -0.78
C ASN A 52 15.06 -1.44 0.18
N GLU A 53 15.67 -0.44 0.83
CA GLU A 53 16.75 -0.62 1.82
C GLU A 53 16.26 -1.19 3.15
N GLU A 54 14.97 -1.00 3.48
CA GLU A 54 14.36 -1.50 4.71
C GLU A 54 13.93 -2.97 4.59
N ILE A 55 13.86 -3.50 3.37
CA ILE A 55 13.48 -4.89 3.09
C ILE A 55 14.76 -5.72 3.02
N ASN A 56 14.83 -6.78 3.82
CA ASN A 56 16.01 -7.66 3.83
C ASN A 56 16.23 -8.29 2.44
N ALA A 57 17.45 -8.14 1.91
CA ALA A 57 17.86 -8.66 0.62
C ALA A 57 17.59 -10.17 0.43
N LYS A 58 17.64 -10.97 1.51
CA LYS A 58 17.30 -12.41 1.45
C LYS A 58 15.84 -12.64 1.10
N ILE A 59 14.95 -11.76 1.59
CA ILE A 59 13.50 -11.83 1.28
C ILE A 59 13.28 -11.47 -0.19
N LEU A 60 13.97 -10.43 -0.66
CA LEU A 60 13.91 -10.02 -2.07
C LEU A 60 14.43 -11.14 -2.99
N GLN A 61 15.49 -11.86 -2.59
CA GLN A 61 15.96 -13.04 -3.32
C GLN A 61 14.94 -14.18 -3.34
N VAL A 62 14.23 -14.42 -2.23
CA VAL A 62 13.17 -15.46 -2.16
C VAL A 62 11.95 -15.08 -2.99
N LEU A 63 11.57 -13.80 -3.03
CA LEU A 63 10.54 -13.31 -3.96
C LEU A 63 10.96 -13.51 -5.43
N GLY A 64 12.26 -13.66 -5.69
CA GLY A 64 12.80 -13.95 -7.01
C GLY A 64 12.46 -12.84 -7.99
N ASN A 65 11.74 -13.21 -9.06
CA ASN A 65 11.38 -12.29 -10.14
C ASN A 65 9.99 -11.64 -9.96
N GLU A 66 9.31 -11.87 -8.83
CA GLU A 66 8.02 -11.22 -8.57
C GLU A 66 8.21 -9.73 -8.26
N ALA A 67 7.66 -8.87 -9.12
CA ALA A 67 7.69 -7.43 -8.90
C ALA A 67 6.85 -7.04 -7.68
N LEU A 68 7.50 -6.45 -6.68
CA LEU A 68 6.86 -5.87 -5.51
C LEU A 68 6.00 -4.67 -5.93
N LYS A 69 4.72 -4.67 -5.54
CA LYS A 69 3.75 -3.61 -5.87
C LYS A 69 3.56 -2.60 -4.74
N TYR A 70 3.57 -3.07 -3.49
CA TYR A 70 3.39 -2.21 -2.33
C TYR A 70 3.94 -2.91 -1.08
N ALA A 71 4.57 -2.16 -0.18
CA ALA A 71 5.09 -2.68 1.07
C ALA A 71 4.79 -1.72 2.23
N VAL A 72 4.48 -2.27 3.41
CA VAL A 72 4.10 -1.48 4.60
C VAL A 72 4.49 -2.21 5.90
N PRO A 73 5.00 -1.51 6.93
CA PRO A 73 5.19 -2.11 8.24
C PRO A 73 3.85 -2.31 8.94
N VAL A 74 3.67 -3.47 9.56
CA VAL A 74 2.44 -3.87 10.25
C VAL A 74 2.75 -4.52 11.59
N ILE A 75 1.76 -4.53 12.48
CA ILE A 75 1.81 -5.28 13.73
C ILE A 75 0.87 -6.47 13.61
N LYS A 76 1.44 -7.68 13.64
CA LYS A 76 0.69 -8.93 13.67
C LYS A 76 0.42 -9.32 15.11
N TYR A 77 -0.81 -9.77 15.40
CA TYR A 77 -1.19 -10.29 16.71
C TYR A 77 -1.32 -11.81 16.67
N ASP A 78 -0.72 -12.49 17.65
CA ASP A 78 -0.81 -13.95 17.77
C ASP A 78 -2.24 -14.39 18.15
N ARG A 79 -2.71 -15.51 17.58
CA ARG A 79 -4.03 -16.08 17.88
C ARG A 79 -4.19 -16.44 19.37
N ARG A 80 -3.10 -16.83 20.02
CA ARG A 80 -3.07 -17.16 21.45
C ARG A 80 -2.30 -16.08 22.19
N GLY A 81 -2.96 -15.42 23.13
CA GLY A 81 -2.36 -14.40 23.98
C GLY A 81 -2.14 -13.03 23.32
N TYR A 82 -2.58 -12.84 22.08
CA TYR A 82 -2.61 -11.53 21.39
C TYR A 82 -1.30 -10.74 21.49
N LYS A 83 -0.17 -11.44 21.44
CA LYS A 83 1.14 -10.79 21.50
C LYS A 83 1.39 -10.03 20.19
N ALA A 84 1.75 -8.76 20.32
CA ALA A 84 2.10 -7.89 19.20
C ALA A 84 3.49 -8.26 18.66
N ARG A 85 3.59 -8.44 17.34
CA ARG A 85 4.85 -8.72 16.64
C ARG A 85 4.97 -7.81 15.41
N ALA A 86 6.04 -7.02 15.35
CA ALA A 86 6.36 -6.20 14.19
C ALA A 86 6.70 -7.08 12.98
N ARG A 87 6.08 -6.79 11.83
CA ARG A 87 6.22 -7.53 10.58
C ARG A 87 6.17 -6.56 9.41
N GLN A 88 6.68 -6.96 8.26
CA GLN A 88 6.52 -6.25 7.00
C GLN A 88 5.50 -6.99 6.13
N LEU A 89 4.49 -6.28 5.62
CA LEU A 89 3.54 -6.81 4.66
C LEU A 89 3.97 -6.39 3.26
N LEU A 90 4.26 -7.37 2.41
CA LEU A 90 4.69 -7.22 1.03
C LEU A 90 3.59 -7.70 0.10
N LEU A 91 3.20 -6.88 -0.86
CA LEU A 91 2.21 -7.22 -1.88
C LEU A 91 2.90 -7.41 -3.23
N THR A 92 2.77 -8.59 -3.81
CA THR A 92 3.17 -8.89 -5.19
C THR A 92 1.95 -9.01 -6.09
N GLN A 93 2.16 -9.28 -7.38
CA GLN A 93 1.06 -9.51 -8.31
C GLN A 93 0.24 -10.77 -7.95
N ASN A 94 0.88 -11.77 -7.33
CA ASN A 94 0.30 -13.09 -7.13
C ASN A 94 -0.05 -13.38 -5.67
N ALA A 95 0.68 -12.78 -4.72
CA ALA A 95 0.55 -13.11 -3.31
C ALA A 95 0.74 -11.91 -2.38
N ALA A 96 0.23 -12.05 -1.16
CA ALA A 96 0.55 -11.20 -0.04
C ALA A 96 1.47 -11.98 0.92
N VAL A 97 2.68 -11.48 1.13
CA VAL A 97 3.72 -12.14 1.94
C VAL A 97 3.95 -11.32 3.20
N LEU A 98 4.05 -12.01 4.34
CA LEU A 98 4.18 -11.38 5.65
C LEU A 98 5.49 -11.84 6.28
N VAL A 99 6.41 -10.90 6.46
CA VAL A 99 7.80 -11.23 6.78
C VAL A 99 8.23 -10.62 8.11
N GLU A 100 9.16 -11.29 8.79
CA GLU A 100 9.77 -10.76 9.99
C GLU A 100 10.72 -9.63 9.66
N GLU A 101 10.66 -8.56 10.44
CA GLU A 101 11.66 -7.51 10.39
C GLU A 101 13.00 -8.12 10.81
N ALA A 102 13.92 -8.24 9.87
CA ALA A 102 15.24 -8.75 10.17
C ALA A 102 15.97 -7.69 10.99
N LYS A 103 16.26 -7.99 12.26
CA LYS A 103 17.18 -7.17 13.04
C LYS A 103 18.55 -7.21 12.35
N VAL A 104 18.87 -6.18 11.57
CA VAL A 104 20.26 -5.90 11.24
C VAL A 104 20.91 -5.56 12.57
N LYS A 105 21.62 -6.52 13.17
CA LYS A 105 22.54 -6.20 14.26
C LYS A 105 23.57 -5.25 13.66
N GLN A 106 23.51 -3.97 14.01
CA GLN A 106 24.70 -3.12 13.92
C GLN A 106 25.80 -3.84 14.70
N GLN A 107 26.81 -4.30 13.98
CA GLN A 107 28.11 -4.60 14.56
C GLN A 107 28.86 -3.28 14.75
#